data_AF-A0A8H7VHQ5-F1
#
_entry.id   AF-A0A8H7VHQ5-F1
#
_cell.length_a   1.000
_cell.length_b   1.000
_cell.length_c   1.000
_cell.angle_alpha   90.00
_cell.angle_beta   90.00
_cell.angle_gamma   90.00
#
_symmetry.space_group_name_H-M   'P 1'
#
loop_
_entity.id
_entity.type
_entity.pdbx_description
1 polymer ?
#
loop_
_entity_poly.entity_id
_entity_poly.type
_entity_poly.pdbx_seq_one_letter_code
_entity_poly.pdbx_strand_id
1 'polypeptide(L)'
;MGGPRLEVVKFGFYVFFPVGVMLYFGGPDFYNNHVKSLKFWPDYETTYKPPTTSDEVKGALETMKAQREERWKQYREQQQQQENKQ
;
A
#
# COMPACT_ATOMS: atom_id res chain seq x y z
N MET A 1 24.52 4.57 46.94
CA MET A 1 24.14 5.41 45.79
C MET A 1 25.42 6.01 45.23
N GLY A 2 25.76 5.77 43.96
CA GLY A 2 27.02 6.25 43.37
C GLY A 2 27.05 7.78 43.38
N GLY A 3 28.14 8.36 43.86
CA GLY A 3 28.24 9.80 44.14
C GLY A 3 28.05 10.73 42.94
N PRO A 4 28.18 12.06 43.13
CA PRO A 4 27.75 13.10 42.18
C PRO A 4 28.25 12.94 40.73
N ARG A 5 29.40 12.31 40.53
CA ARG A 5 29.97 12.02 39.20
C ARG A 5 29.07 11.09 38.36
N LEU A 6 28.40 10.14 39.00
CA LEU A 6 27.52 9.21 38.30
C LEU A 6 26.23 9.91 37.84
N GLU A 7 25.77 10.90 38.59
CA GLU A 7 24.59 11.70 38.25
C GLU A 7 24.84 12.59 37.02
N VAL A 8 26.04 13.19 36.92
CA VAL A 8 26.44 14.00 35.75
C VAL A 8 26.51 13.14 34.47
N VAL A 9 27.05 11.93 34.55
CA VAL A 9 27.11 11.01 33.40
C VAL A 9 25.71 10.59 32.95
N LYS A 10 24.82 10.26 33.90
CA LYS A 10 23.43 9.92 33.61
C LYS A 10 22.69 11.10 32.97
N PHE A 11 22.87 12.30 33.51
CA PHE A 11 22.27 13.51 32.95
C PHE A 11 22.74 13.77 31.52
N GLY A 12 24.05 13.68 31.27
CA GLY A 12 24.60 13.78 29.93
C GLY A 12 24.01 12.75 28.98
N PHE A 13 23.93 11.48 29.39
CA PHE A 13 23.30 10.44 28.58
C PHE A 13 21.84 10.75 28.28
N TYR A 14 21.03 11.12 29.28
CA TYR A 14 19.61 11.42 29.08
C TYR A 14 19.34 12.64 28.20
N VAL A 15 20.27 13.59 28.09
CA VAL A 15 20.13 14.74 27.20
C VAL A 15 20.67 14.42 25.81
N PHE A 16 21.91 13.94 25.71
CA PHE A 16 22.58 13.76 24.41
C PHE A 16 22.09 12.54 23.65
N PHE A 17 21.67 11.47 24.34
CA PHE A 17 21.17 10.27 23.67
C PHE A 17 19.90 10.55 22.84
N PRO A 18 18.80 11.10 23.38
CA PRO A 18 17.61 11.38 22.58
C PRO A 18 17.86 12.44 21.49
N VAL A 19 18.70 13.45 21.77
CA VAL A 19 19.07 14.46 20.75
C VAL A 19 19.85 13.82 19.59
N GLY A 20 20.83 12.95 19.90
CA GLY A 20 21.60 12.23 18.88
C GLY A 20 20.74 11.27 18.06
N VAL A 21 19.85 10.52 18.72
CA VAL A 21 18.86 9.66 18.05
C VAL A 21 17.97 10.49 17.12
N MET A 22 17.49 11.65 17.56
CA MET A 22 16.66 12.53 16.74
C MET A 22 17.42 13.08 15.52
N LEU A 23 18.70 13.47 15.66
CA LEU A 23 19.49 13.98 14.54
C LEU A 23 19.82 12.89 13.52
N TYR A 24 20.09 11.67 13.99
CA TYR A 24 20.38 10.54 13.10
C TYR A 24 19.13 10.06 12.35
N PHE A 25 18.03 9.78 13.06
CA PHE A 25 16.82 9.23 12.46
C PHE A 25 15.87 10.30 11.89
N GLY A 26 15.90 11.51 12.43
CA GLY A 26 15.07 12.63 11.98
C GLY A 26 15.66 13.43 10.83
N GLY A 27 16.89 13.12 10.41
CA GLY A 27 17.53 13.75 9.26
C GLY A 27 16.89 13.33 7.92
N PRO A 28 16.91 14.21 6.91
CA PRO A 28 16.38 13.90 5.58
C PRO A 28 17.09 12.70 4.93
N ASP A 29 18.36 12.47 5.23
CA ASP A 29 19.14 11.34 4.70
C ASP A 29 18.61 9.98 5.16
N PHE A 30 18.22 9.86 6.44
CA PHE A 30 17.66 8.61 6.96
C PHE A 30 16.34 8.27 6.26
N TYR A 31 15.46 9.27 6.12
CA TYR A 31 14.19 9.13 5.41
C TYR A 31 14.40 8.71 3.95
N ASN A 32 15.30 9.40 3.23
CA ASN A 32 15.54 9.11 1.82
C ASN A 32 16.13 7.72 1.57
N ASN A 33 17.04 7.26 2.43
CA ASN A 33 17.71 5.97 2.25
C ASN A 33 16.91 4.77 2.74
N HIS A 34 16.12 4.93 3.81
CA HIS A 34 15.47 3.79 4.49
C HIS A 34 13.94 3.78 4.38
N VAL A 35 13.30 4.95 4.30
CA VAL A 35 11.83 5.06 4.33
C VAL A 35 11.24 5.27 2.95
N LYS A 36 11.83 6.14 2.14
CA LYS A 36 11.30 6.54 0.82
C LYS A 36 11.25 5.38 -0.19
N SER A 37 12.17 4.43 -0.09
CA SER A 37 12.23 3.26 -0.96
C SER A 37 11.14 2.22 -0.65
N LEU A 38 10.48 2.32 0.50
CA LEU A 38 9.33 1.49 0.84
C LEU A 38 8.14 1.93 -0.02
N LYS A 39 7.93 1.23 -1.14
CA LYS A 39 6.76 1.39 -1.99
C LYS A 39 5.54 0.78 -1.30
N PHE A 40 5.00 1.50 -0.31
CA PHE A 40 3.80 1.09 0.43
C PHE A 40 2.56 1.03 -0.46
N TRP A 41 2.48 1.90 -1.47
CA TRP A 41 1.37 1.99 -2.39
C TRP A 41 1.78 1.50 -3.77
N PRO A 42 0.90 0.76 -4.49
CA PRO A 42 1.14 0.40 -5.88
C PRO A 42 1.35 1.67 -6.71
N ASP A 43 2.04 1.53 -7.84
CA ASP A 43 2.26 2.67 -8.72
C ASP A 43 0.93 3.25 -9.17
N TYR A 44 0.83 4.57 -9.21
CA TYR A 44 -0.38 5.23 -9.71
C TYR A 44 -0.64 4.85 -11.17
N GLU A 45 0.42 4.63 -11.95
CA GLU A 45 0.33 4.21 -13.35
C GLU A 45 -0.10 2.74 -13.51
N THR A 46 0.20 1.89 -12.54
CA THR A 46 -0.21 0.47 -12.56
C THR A 46 -1.60 0.24 -11.97
N THR A 47 -2.13 1.23 -11.26
CA THR A 47 -3.40 1.10 -10.55
C THR A 47 -4.55 1.42 -11.50
N TYR A 48 -5.64 0.65 -11.40
CA TYR A 48 -6.86 0.93 -12.14
C TYR A 48 -7.39 2.33 -11.77
N LYS A 49 -7.50 3.20 -12.78
CA LYS A 49 -8.04 4.55 -12.64
C LYS A 49 -9.55 4.47 -12.87
N PRO A 50 -10.40 4.71 -11.85
CA PRO A 50 -11.84 4.67 -12.03
C PRO A 50 -12.28 5.79 -13.00
N PRO A 51 -13.31 5.55 -13.81
CA PRO A 51 -13.86 6.58 -14.70
C PRO A 51 -14.41 7.73 -13.87
N THR A 52 -14.08 8.95 -14.27
CA THR A 52 -14.45 10.17 -13.51
C THR A 52 -15.50 10.99 -14.22
N THR A 53 -15.61 10.85 -15.54
CA THR A 53 -16.56 11.59 -16.37
C THR A 53 -17.83 10.75 -16.64
N SER A 54 -18.98 11.42 -16.79
CA SER A 54 -20.27 10.81 -17.15
C SER A 54 -20.16 9.79 -18.28
N ASP A 55 -19.45 10.17 -19.34
CA ASP A 55 -19.38 9.38 -20.56
C ASP A 55 -18.47 8.16 -20.41
N GLU A 56 -17.36 8.31 -19.68
CA GLU A 56 -16.48 7.20 -19.29
C GLU A 56 -17.22 6.18 -18.41
N VAL A 57 -18.05 6.66 -17.48
CA VAL A 57 -18.86 5.79 -16.60
C VAL A 57 -19.83 4.97 -17.42
N LYS A 58 -20.52 5.56 -18.41
CA LYS A 58 -21.43 4.84 -19.30
C LYS A 58 -20.71 3.76 -20.10
N GLY A 59 -19.56 4.08 -20.71
CA GLY A 59 -18.78 3.11 -21.46
C GLY A 59 -18.23 1.96 -20.59
N ALA A 60 -17.79 2.26 -19.37
CA ALA A 60 -17.37 1.25 -18.42
C ALA A 60 -18.54 0.33 -18.01
N LEU A 61 -19.74 0.89 -17.78
CA LEU A 61 -20.93 0.12 -17.46
C LEU A 61 -21.36 -0.82 -18.59
N GLU A 62 -21.30 -0.37 -19.84
CA GLU A 62 -21.60 -1.21 -21.01
C GLU A 62 -20.61 -2.37 -21.11
N THR A 63 -19.32 -2.10 -20.95
CA THR A 63 -18.27 -3.13 -20.92
C THR A 63 -18.53 -4.16 -19.81
N MET A 64 -18.87 -3.70 -18.60
CA MET A 64 -19.19 -4.58 -17.47
C MET A 64 -20.43 -5.43 -17.70
N LYS A 65 -21.45 -4.91 -18.39
CA LYS A 65 -22.65 -5.67 -18.79
C LYS A 65 -22.30 -6.76 -19.79
N ALA A 66 -21.54 -6.42 -20.84
CA ALA A 66 -21.10 -7.40 -21.84
C ALA A 66 -20.31 -8.56 -21.21
N GLN A 67 -19.33 -8.23 -20.37
CA GLN A 67 -18.54 -9.24 -19.65
C GLN A 67 -19.41 -10.12 -18.74
N ARG A 68 -20.46 -9.55 -18.13
CA ARG A 68 -21.40 -10.34 -17.32
C ARG A 68 -22.15 -11.34 -18.18
N GLU A 69 -22.69 -10.90 -19.32
CA GLU A 69 -23.43 -11.78 -20.21
C GLU A 69 -22.57 -12.92 -20.76
N GLU A 70 -21.33 -12.63 -21.14
CA GLU A 70 -20.37 -13.64 -21.58
C GLU A 70 -20.10 -14.70 -20.50
N ARG A 71 -19.84 -14.27 -19.25
CA ARG A 71 -19.69 -15.21 -18.13
C ARG A 71 -20.92 -16.11 -17.98
N TRP A 72 -22.11 -15.54 -18.07
CA TRP A 72 -23.36 -16.31 -17.92
C TRP A 72 -23.58 -17.30 -19.07
N LYS A 73 -23.19 -16.95 -20.30
CA LYS A 73 -23.20 -17.88 -21.44
C LYS A 73 -22.25 -19.06 -21.18
N GLN A 74 -21.01 -18.77 -20.80
CA GLN A 74 -20.01 -19.80 -20.47
C GLN A 74 -20.49 -20.74 -19.36
N TYR A 75 -21.10 -20.22 -18.30
CA TYR A 75 -21.66 -21.04 -17.23
C TYR A 75 -22.77 -21.98 -17.72
N ARG A 76 -23.67 -21.49 -18.58
CA ARG A 76 -24.74 -22.33 -19.15
C ARG A 76 -24.21 -23.42 -20.07
N GLU A 77 -23.22 -23.09 -20.90
CA GLU A 77 -22.57 -24.05 -21.79
C GLU A 77 -21.84 -25.15 -20.98
N GLN A 78 -21.15 -24.77 -19.90
CA GLN A 78 -20.51 -25.73 -19.00
C GLN A 78 -21.52 -26.66 -18.32
N GLN A 79 -22.68 -26.14 -17.90
CA GLN A 79 -23.75 -26.95 -17.31
C GLN A 79 -24.31 -27.97 -18.33
N GLN A 80 -24.58 -27.54 -19.56
CA GLN A 80 -25.07 -28.42 -20.63
C GLN A 80 -24.05 -29.51 -21.00
N GLN A 81 -22.74 -29.19 -20.98
CA GLN A 81 -21.69 -30.17 -21.22
C GLN A 81 -21.51 -31.17 -20.08
N GLN A 82 -21.83 -30.78 -18.83
CA GLN A 82 -21.83 -31.70 -17.69
C GLN A 82 -23.05 -32.63 -17.73
N GLU A 83 -24.22 -32.10 -18.09
CA GLU A 83 -25.46 -32.86 -18.24
C GLU A 83 -25.36 -33.90 -19.38
N ASN A 84 -24.80 -33.53 -20.53
CA ASN A 84 -24.60 -34.47 -21.66
C ASN A 84 -23.50 -35.54 -21.42
N LYS A 85 -22.72 -35.43 -20.34
CA LYS A 85 -21.67 -36.40 -19.98
C LYS A 85 -22.11 -37.39 -18.90
N GLN A 86 -23.27 -37.18 -18.26
CA GLN A 86 -23.94 -38.15 -17.38
C GLN A 86 -24.86 -39.06 -18.19
#